data_AF-A0A147KHX4-F1
#
_entry.id   AF-A0A147KHX4-F1
#
_cell.length_a   1.000
_cell.length_b   1.000
_cell.length_c   1.000
_cell.angle_alpha   90.00
_cell.angle_beta   90.00
_cell.angle_gamma   90.00
#
_symmetry.space_group_name_H-M   'P 1'
#
loop_
_entity.id
_entity.type
_entity.pdbx_description
1 polymer ?
#
loop_
_entity_poly.entity_id
_entity_poly.type
_entity_poly.pdbx_seq_one_letter_code
_entity_poly.pdbx_strand_id
1 'polypeptide(L)' 'MAALRDAALRLSQLAVDLPQVAELDLNPVVAHPSGAVCVDARVRLAAPPAGDPYLRALRPL' A
#
# COMPACT_ATOMS: atom_id res chain seq x y z
N MET A 1 7.18 20.82 10.78
CA MET A 1 6.81 20.10 9.53
C MET A 1 7.80 19.00 9.11
N ALA A 2 8.98 18.84 9.74
CA ALA A 2 9.95 17.81 9.33
C ALA A 2 9.40 16.37 9.42
N ALA A 3 8.65 16.05 10.49
CA ALA A 3 8.07 14.72 10.69
C ALA A 3 7.06 14.32 9.60
N LEU A 4 6.15 15.24 9.22
CA LEU A 4 5.18 14.97 8.16
C LEU A 4 5.86 14.82 6.79
N ARG A 5 6.90 15.64 6.54
CA ARG A 5 7.70 15.51 5.32
C ARG A 5 8.43 14.17 5.25
N ASP A 6 9.06 13.74 6.35
CA ASP A 6 9.72 12.43 6.43
C ASP A 6 8.72 11.29 6.19
N ALA A 7 7.54 11.36 6.80
CA ALA A 7 6.47 10.41 6.55
C ALA A 7 6.07 10.38 5.07
N ALA A 8 5.84 11.53 4.44
CA ALA A 8 5.49 11.61 3.01
C ALA A 8 6.60 11.06 2.09
N LEU A 9 7.88 11.27 2.42
CA LEU A 9 9.00 10.71 1.68
C LEU A 9 9.04 9.18 1.79
N ARG A 10 8.83 8.63 2.98
CA ARG A 10 8.75 7.17 3.19
C ARG A 10 7.56 6.55 2.48
N LEU A 11 6.42 7.23 2.46
CA LEU A 11 5.24 6.77 1.71
C LEU A 11 5.50 6.79 0.20
N SER A 12 6.22 7.80 -0.28
CA SER A 12 6.63 7.86 -1.69
C SER A 12 7.55 6.69 -2.04
N GLN A 13 8.50 6.35 -1.15
CA GLN A 13 9.37 5.18 -1.33
C GLN A 13 8.56 3.87 -1.28
N LEU A 14 7.64 3.72 -0.33
CA LEU A 14 6.74 2.56 -0.23
C LEU A 14 5.95 2.33 -1.53
N ALA A 15 5.45 3.40 -2.15
CA ALA A 15 4.71 3.30 -3.41
C ALA A 15 5.58 2.80 -4.57
N VAL A 16 6.88 3.11 -4.56
CA VAL A 16 7.86 2.59 -5.54
C VAL A 16 8.18 1.12 -5.24
N ASP A 17 8.41 0.79 -3.98
CA ASP A 17 8.83 -0.54 -3.55
C ASP A 17 7.69 -1.57 -3.67
N LEU A 18 6.44 -1.13 -3.49
CA LEU A 18 5.24 -1.96 -3.48
C LEU A 18 4.23 -1.48 -4.54
N PRO A 19 4.49 -1.71 -5.84
CA PRO A 19 3.59 -1.27 -6.91
C PRO A 19 2.21 -1.94 -6.88
N GLN A 20 2.03 -2.99 -6.06
CA GLN A 20 0.73 -3.62 -5.83
C GLN A 20 -0.18 -2.76 -4.95
N VAL A 21 0.33 -1.76 -4.23
CA VAL A 21 -0.49 -0.83 -3.46
C VAL A 21 -1.23 0.09 -4.44
N ALA A 22 -2.53 -0.12 -4.59
CA ALA A 22 -3.39 0.65 -5.47
C ALA A 22 -3.93 1.91 -4.79
N GLU A 23 -4.14 1.86 -3.48
CA GLU A 23 -4.64 2.98 -2.68
C GLU A 23 -4.06 2.89 -1.28
N LEU A 24 -3.70 4.03 -0.70
CA LEU A 24 -3.24 4.15 0.68
C LEU A 24 -3.88 5.39 1.30
N ASP A 25 -4.65 5.19 2.37
CA ASP A 25 -5.28 6.25 3.15
C ASP A 25 -4.80 6.16 4.60
N LEU A 26 -4.34 7.29 5.14
CA LEU A 26 -3.83 7.41 6.50
C LEU A 26 -4.63 8.47 7.24
N ASN A 27 -5.45 8.06 8.22
CA ASN A 27 -6.33 9.00 8.89
C ASN A 27 -6.70 8.58 10.32
N PRO A 28 -6.32 9.35 11.36
CA PRO A 28 -5.49 10.55 11.33
C PRO A 28 -3.99 10.26 11.37
N VAL A 29 -3.21 11.20 10.83
CA VAL A 29 -1.76 11.29 11.06
C VAL A 29 -1.49 12.36 12.11
N VAL A 30 -0.90 11.96 13.23
CA VAL A 30 -0.56 12.85 14.34
C VAL A 30 0.94 13.12 14.30
N ALA A 31 1.31 14.40 14.13
CA ALA A 31 2.69 14.84 14.10
C ALA A 31 3.11 15.45 15.43
N HIS A 32 4.27 15.00 15.94
CA HIS A 32 4.90 15.48 17.16
C HIS A 32 6.37 15.85 16.88
N PRO A 33 7.05 16.55 17.82
CA PRO A 33 8.47 16.86 17.65
C PRO A 33 9.38 15.65 17.45
N SER A 34 9.01 14.48 17.99
CA SER A 34 9.76 13.23 17.86
C SER A 34 9.47 12.44 16.58
N GLY A 35 8.42 12.77 15.83
CA GLY A 35 8.02 12.01 14.64
C GLY A 35 6.53 12.12 14.31
N ALA A 36 6.07 11.33 13.35
CA ALA A 36 4.67 11.23 12.99
C ALA A 36 4.16 9.80 13.22
N VAL A 37 2.95 9.67 13.75
CA VAL A 37 2.27 8.40 13.97
C VAL A 37 0.97 8.41 13.21
N CYS A 38 0.70 7.33 12.48
CA CYS A 38 -0.59 7.08 11.86
C CYS A 38 -1.42 6.19 12.80
N VAL A 39 -2.61 6.65 13.18
CA VAL A 39 -3.46 5.94 14.15
C VAL A 39 -4.29 4.85 13.46
N ASP A 40 -4.75 5.12 12.25
CA ASP A 40 -5.44 4.16 11.39
C ASP A 40 -4.95 4.29 9.94
N ALA A 41 -4.73 3.15 9.30
CA ALA A 41 -4.19 3.06 7.96
C ALA A 41 -4.96 2.01 7.16
N ARG A 42 -5.44 2.41 5.98
CA ARG A 42 -6.09 1.51 5.03
C ARG A 42 -5.25 1.40 3.78
N VAL A 43 -5.01 0.15 3.36
CA VAL A 43 -4.26 -0.16 2.14
C VAL A 43 -5.14 -1.02 1.25
N ARG A 44 -5.32 -0.59 -0.01
CA ARG A 44 -5.90 -1.42 -1.05
C ARG A 44 -4.79 -1.96 -1.93
N LEU A 45 -4.81 -3.26 -2.16
CA LEU A 45 -3.95 -3.88 -3.15
C LEU A 45 -4.68 -4.00 -4.49
N ALA A 46 -3.94 -3.83 -5.58
CA ALA A 46 -4.40 -4.16 -6.91
C ALA A 46 -4.81 -5.64 -6.96
N ALA A 47 -5.86 -5.95 -7.72
CA ALA A 47 -6.21 -7.33 -7.98
C ALA A 47 -5.03 -8.02 -8.70
N PRO A 48 -4.68 -9.26 -8.34
CA PRO A 48 -3.72 -10.01 -9.12
C PRO A 48 -4.23 -10.14 -10.56
N PRO A 49 -3.34 -10.27 -11.56
CA PRO A 49 -3.74 -10.57 -12.92
C PRO A 49 -4.71 -11.76 -12.93
N ALA A 50 -5.73 -11.71 -13.78
CA ALA A 50 -6.60 -12.86 -13.97
C ALA A 50 -5.71 -14.07 -14.31
N GLY A 51 -5.78 -15.12 -13.48
CA GLY A 51 -5.04 -16.35 -13.75
C GLY A 51 -5.46 -16.91 -15.11
N ASP A 52 -4.54 -17.61 -15.78
CA ASP A 52 -4.79 -18.20 -17.09
C ASP A 52 -6.12 -18.99 -17.06
N PRO A 53 -7.13 -18.58 -17.84
CA PRO A 53 -8.46 -19.21 -17.82
C PRO A 53 -8.40 -20.69 -18.22
N TYR A 54 -7.36 -21.09 -18.96
CA TYR A 54 -7.16 -22.46 -19.41
C TYR A 54 -6.50 -23.36 -18.35
N LEU A 55 -5.81 -22.81 -17.34
CA LEU A 55 -5.28 -23.60 -16.22
C LEU A 55 -6.38 -24.23 -15.35
N ARG A 56 -7.58 -23.63 -15.32
CA ARG A 56 -8.74 -24.24 -14.63
C ARG A 56 -9.44 -25.32 -15.45
N ALA A 57 -9.13 -25.44 -16.74
CA ALA A 57 -9.80 -26.36 -17.67
C ALA A 57 -9.12 -27.74 -17.75
N LEU A 58 -7.91 -27.90 -17.21
CA LEU A 58 -7.21 -29.18 -17.16
C LEU A 58 -7.67 -29.99 -15.94
N ARG A 59 -8.89 -30.56 -16.01
CA ARG A 59 -9.24 -31.74 -15.21
C ARG A 59 -8.89 -32.99 -16.02
N PRO A 60 -8.29 -34.04 -15.41
CA PRO A 60 -7.85 -35.23 -16.16
C PRO A 60 -9.04 -36.01 -16.72
N LEU A 61 -8.87 -36.48 -17.96
CA LEU A 61 -9.72 -37.46 -18.63
C LEU A 61 -9.72 -38.81 -17.91
#